data_AF-A0A662TPY6-F1
#
_entry.id   AF-A0A662TPY6-F1
#
_cell.length_a   1.000
_cell.length_b   1.000
_cell.length_c   1.000
_cell.angle_alpha   90.00
_cell.angle_beta   90.00
_cell.angle_gamma   90.00
#
_symmetry.space_group_name_H-M   'P 1'
#
loop_
_entity.id
_entity.type
_entity.pdbx_description
1 polymer ?
#
loop_
_entity_poly.entity_id
_entity_poly.type
_entity_poly.pdbx_seq_one_letter_code
_entity_poly.pdbx_strand_id
1 'polypeptide(L)'
;MNMIWLFALAVTIHNMPEGLSVGVGFGAGGEFIKDAIILSIAIGIQNIPEGLSVGLSFLSVGYTLPKSLVIAVLSGLVEIPLSVVAAAATQISAGIVSYAMGFAAGAMIFVIVDEILPEVGRKGHERFSSIGLMMGLIVMLSLDVLLT
;
A
#
# COMPACT_ATOMS: atom_id res chain seq x y z
N MET A 1 1.20 3.24 -22.44
CA MET A 1 0.66 3.64 -21.12
C MET A 1 1.64 4.63 -20.51
N ASN A 2 1.21 5.80 -20.02
CA ASN A 2 2.15 6.74 -19.39
C ASN A 2 2.64 6.14 -18.05
N MET A 3 3.89 6.41 -17.67
CA MET A 3 4.55 5.89 -16.45
C MET A 3 3.68 6.02 -15.18
N ILE A 4 2.92 7.12 -15.06
CA ILE A 4 2.05 7.39 -13.90
C ILE A 4 0.85 6.44 -13.82
N TRP A 5 0.33 5.99 -14.96
CA TRP A 5 -0.72 4.95 -14.97
C TRP A 5 -0.16 3.58 -14.59
N LEU A 6 1.09 3.29 -14.94
CA LEU A 6 1.77 2.07 -14.48
C LEU A 6 2.01 2.13 -12.97
N PHE A 7 2.44 3.27 -12.44
CA PHE A 7 2.58 3.48 -11.00
C PHE A 7 1.26 3.28 -10.25
N ALA A 8 0.17 3.91 -10.72
CA ALA A 8 -1.14 3.75 -10.11
C ALA A 8 -1.62 2.29 -10.12
N LEU A 9 -1.38 1.58 -11.23
CA LEU A 9 -1.70 0.15 -11.35
C LEU A 9 -0.84 -0.71 -10.42
N ALA A 10 0.45 -0.40 -10.30
CA ALA A 10 1.36 -1.10 -9.40
C ALA A 10 0.91 -0.96 -7.93
N VAL A 11 0.54 0.26 -7.52
CA VAL A 11 -0.04 0.51 -6.20
C VAL A 11 -1.34 -0.27 -6.04
N THR A 12 -2.26 -0.24 -7.01
CA THR A 12 -3.49 -1.06 -6.93
C THR A 12 -3.21 -2.55 -6.75
N ILE A 13 -2.22 -3.10 -7.45
CA ILE A 13 -1.84 -4.51 -7.28
C ILE A 13 -1.23 -4.76 -5.90
N HIS A 14 -0.49 -3.81 -5.34
CA HIS A 14 0.07 -3.90 -3.99
C HIS A 14 -1.02 -3.92 -2.89
N ASN A 15 -2.07 -3.10 -3.06
CA ASN A 15 -3.19 -3.05 -2.13
C ASN A 15 -4.02 -4.35 -2.13
N MET A 16 -3.86 -5.23 -3.14
CA MET A 16 -4.60 -6.49 -3.19
C MET A 16 -4.25 -7.44 -2.01
N PRO A 17 -2.97 -7.79 -1.76
CA PRO A 17 -2.56 -8.52 -0.57
C PRO A 17 -2.97 -7.90 0.76
N GLU A 18 -2.98 -6.57 0.87
CA GLU A 18 -3.39 -5.87 2.08
C GLU A 18 -4.87 -6.11 2.41
N GLY A 19 -5.75 -5.92 1.42
CA GLY A 19 -7.17 -6.22 1.56
C GLY A 19 -7.41 -7.69 1.90
N LEU A 20 -6.71 -8.62 1.24
CA LEU A 20 -6.78 -10.04 1.56
C LEU A 20 -6.35 -10.34 3.01
N SER A 21 -5.28 -9.69 3.50
CA SER A 21 -4.76 -9.88 4.86
C SER A 21 -5.74 -9.41 5.92
N VAL A 22 -6.37 -8.24 5.72
CA VAL A 22 -7.45 -7.74 6.58
C VAL A 22 -8.61 -8.73 6.60
N GLY A 23 -9.05 -9.21 5.42
CA GLY A 23 -10.15 -10.16 5.31
C GLY A 23 -9.89 -11.49 6.01
N VAL A 24 -8.72 -12.11 5.80
CA VAL A 24 -8.34 -13.35 6.48
C VAL A 24 -8.30 -13.17 8.00
N GLY A 25 -7.74 -12.05 8.48
CA GLY A 25 -7.72 -11.73 9.90
C GLY A 25 -9.12 -11.69 10.52
N PHE A 26 -10.06 -10.95 9.90
CA PHE A 26 -11.43 -10.87 10.41
C PHE A 26 -12.20 -12.18 10.26
N GLY A 27 -11.98 -12.91 9.17
CA GLY A 27 -12.66 -14.17 8.91
C GLY A 27 -12.24 -15.30 9.88
N ALA A 28 -11.01 -15.27 10.41
CA ALA A 28 -10.55 -16.23 11.42
C ALA A 28 -11.40 -16.18 12.71
N GLY A 29 -11.98 -15.02 13.03
CA GLY A 29 -12.90 -14.83 14.14
C GLY A 29 -12.28 -15.06 15.52
N GLY A 30 -13.12 -15.02 16.56
CA GLY A 30 -12.70 -15.31 17.94
C GLY A 30 -11.58 -14.40 18.44
N GLU A 31 -10.50 -14.99 18.93
CA GLU A 31 -9.36 -14.27 19.52
C GLU A 31 -8.57 -13.46 18.47
N PHE A 32 -8.66 -13.81 17.18
CA PHE A 32 -7.92 -13.15 16.10
C PHE A 32 -8.53 -11.80 15.66
N ILE A 33 -9.74 -11.46 16.10
CA ILE A 33 -10.40 -10.18 15.74
C ILE A 33 -9.58 -8.99 16.22
N LYS A 34 -8.94 -9.10 17.39
CA LYS A 34 -8.09 -8.04 17.94
C LYS A 34 -6.92 -7.75 17.01
N ASP A 35 -6.23 -8.80 16.57
CA ASP A 35 -5.07 -8.70 15.67
C ASP A 35 -5.49 -8.19 14.28
N ALA A 36 -6.67 -8.58 13.80
CA ALA A 36 -7.24 -8.08 12.55
C ALA A 36 -7.54 -6.58 12.59
N ILE A 37 -8.06 -6.06 13.71
CA ILE A 37 -8.31 -4.62 13.91
C ILE A 37 -6.98 -3.86 13.91
N ILE A 38 -5.99 -4.37 14.65
CA ILE A 38 -4.65 -3.81 14.73
C ILE A 38 -4.01 -3.72 13.33
N LEU A 39 -4.03 -4.82 12.58
CA LEU A 39 -3.51 -4.89 11.22
C LEU A 39 -4.23 -3.91 10.28
N SER A 40 -5.55 -3.82 10.37
CA SER A 40 -6.35 -2.91 9.54
C SER A 40 -6.03 -1.44 9.81
N ILE A 41 -5.75 -1.09 11.07
CA ILE A 41 -5.33 0.27 11.44
C ILE A 41 -3.93 0.54 10.88
N ALA A 42 -3.00 -0.40 11.02
CA ALA A 42 -1.64 -0.24 10.50
C ALA A 42 -1.64 -0.02 8.98
N ILE A 43 -2.35 -0.88 8.22
CA ILE A 43 -2.57 -0.74 6.77
C ILE A 43 -3.26 0.59 6.44
N GLY A 44 -4.33 0.94 7.17
CA GLY A 44 -5.03 2.21 6.94
C GLY A 44 -4.13 3.44 7.09
N ILE A 45 -3.17 3.42 8.03
CA ILE A 45 -2.24 4.53 8.24
C ILE A 45 -1.25 4.69 7.09
N GLN A 46 -0.70 3.60 6.55
CA GLN A 46 0.21 3.67 5.39
C GLN A 46 -0.51 3.95 4.07
N ASN A 47 -1.79 3.57 3.94
CA ASN A 47 -2.53 3.78 2.68
C ASN A 47 -2.88 5.26 2.45
N ILE A 48 -2.85 6.10 3.49
CA ILE A 48 -2.98 7.56 3.39
C ILE A 48 -1.81 8.17 2.59
N PRO A 49 -0.52 8.02 3.00
CA PRO A 49 0.60 8.52 2.22
C PRO A 49 0.74 7.84 0.86
N GLU A 50 0.40 6.55 0.71
CA GLU A 50 0.41 5.89 -0.60
C GLU A 50 -0.64 6.48 -1.56
N GLY A 51 -1.90 6.61 -1.14
CA GLY A 51 -2.93 7.24 -1.95
C GLY A 51 -2.59 8.69 -2.29
N LEU A 52 -2.03 9.44 -1.33
CA LEU A 52 -1.52 10.79 -1.59
C LEU A 52 -0.42 10.79 -2.66
N SER A 53 0.50 9.82 -2.64
CA SER A 53 1.56 9.71 -3.64
C SER A 53 0.99 9.53 -5.04
N VAL A 54 0.00 8.64 -5.24
CA VAL A 54 -0.70 8.44 -6.51
C VAL A 54 -1.36 9.74 -6.96
N GLY A 55 -2.12 10.39 -6.08
CA GLY A 55 -2.81 11.66 -6.39
C GLY A 55 -1.84 12.77 -6.79
N LEU A 56 -0.73 12.95 -6.06
CA LEU A 56 0.29 13.94 -6.38
C LEU A 56 1.00 13.65 -7.71
N SER A 57 1.21 12.38 -8.07
CA SER A 57 1.77 12.00 -9.37
C SER A 57 0.88 12.45 -10.53
N PHE A 58 -0.44 12.31 -10.45
CA PHE A 58 -1.36 12.79 -11.49
C PHE A 58 -1.42 14.33 -11.55
N LEU A 59 -1.41 15.01 -10.40
CA LEU A 59 -1.30 16.46 -10.34
C LEU A 59 -0.04 16.97 -11.04
N SER A 60 1.09 16.25 -10.90
CA SER A 60 2.38 16.65 -11.48
C SER A 60 2.39 16.66 -13.02
N VAL A 61 1.45 15.97 -13.67
CA VAL A 61 1.29 15.95 -15.13
C VAL A 61 0.04 16.69 -15.61
N GLY A 62 -0.52 17.57 -14.78
CA GLY A 62 -1.56 18.52 -15.18
C GLY A 62 -2.99 18.02 -15.05
N TYR A 63 -3.24 16.92 -14.33
CA TYR A 63 -4.61 16.54 -13.97
C TYR A 63 -5.17 17.54 -12.94
N THR A 64 -6.49 17.69 -12.90
CA THR A 64 -7.14 18.52 -11.88
C THR A 64 -7.13 17.81 -10.52
N LEU A 65 -7.20 18.59 -9.43
CA LEU A 65 -7.26 18.04 -8.07
C LEU A 65 -8.39 17.02 -7.87
N PRO A 66 -9.65 17.27 -8.26
CA PRO A 66 -10.72 16.29 -8.07
C PRO A 66 -10.46 14.99 -8.84
N LYS A 67 -9.93 15.06 -10.06
CA LYS A 67 -9.62 13.86 -10.87
C LYS A 67 -8.50 13.04 -10.23
N SER A 68 -7.47 13.71 -9.74
CA SER A 68 -6.32 13.05 -9.12
C SER A 68 -6.70 12.37 -7.80
N LEU A 69 -7.57 13.01 -7.00
CA LEU A 69 -8.13 12.40 -5.79
C LEU A 69 -9.00 11.19 -6.09
N VAL A 70 -9.84 11.26 -7.12
CA VAL A 70 -10.65 10.10 -7.54
C VAL A 70 -9.76 8.93 -7.95
N ILE A 71 -8.68 9.18 -8.70
CA ILE A 71 -7.76 8.10 -9.11
C ILE A 71 -7.05 7.50 -7.88
N ALA A 72 -6.60 8.32 -6.94
CA ALA A 72 -6.00 7.86 -5.68
C ALA A 72 -6.96 7.01 -4.82
N VAL A 73 -8.24 7.39 -4.76
CA VAL A 73 -9.25 6.59 -4.04
C VAL A 73 -9.51 5.29 -4.79
N LEU A 74 -9.62 5.34 -6.11
CA LEU A 74 -9.84 4.14 -6.94
C LEU A 74 -8.68 3.14 -6.83
N SER A 75 -7.44 3.59 -6.62
CA SER A 75 -6.31 2.68 -6.49
C SER A 75 -6.37 1.83 -5.21
N GLY A 76 -6.90 2.37 -4.12
CA GLY A 76 -7.10 1.63 -2.85
C GLY A 76 -8.46 0.91 -2.74
N LEU A 77 -9.43 1.25 -3.60
CA LEU A 77 -10.78 0.66 -3.54
C LEU A 77 -10.79 -0.87 -3.71
N VAL A 78 -9.73 -1.44 -4.30
CA VAL A 78 -9.55 -2.89 -4.50
C VAL A 78 -9.52 -3.69 -3.19
N GLU A 79 -9.14 -3.05 -2.07
CA GLU A 79 -9.04 -3.70 -0.76
C GLU A 79 -10.40 -4.15 -0.22
N ILE A 80 -11.45 -3.37 -0.48
CA ILE A 80 -12.81 -3.62 0.06
C ILE A 80 -13.39 -4.94 -0.47
N PRO A 81 -13.52 -5.19 -1.79
CA PRO A 81 -14.05 -6.45 -2.26
C PRO A 81 -13.15 -7.64 -1.89
N LEU A 82 -11.82 -7.46 -1.90
CA LEU A 82 -10.89 -8.53 -1.55
C LEU A 82 -10.93 -8.90 -0.07
N SER A 83 -11.08 -7.94 0.84
CA SER A 83 -11.25 -8.21 2.27
C SER A 83 -12.55 -8.94 2.55
N VAL A 84 -13.65 -8.58 1.89
CA VAL A 84 -14.93 -9.31 2.02
C VAL A 84 -14.80 -10.75 1.49
N VAL A 85 -14.18 -10.93 0.32
CA VAL A 85 -13.95 -12.26 -0.26
C VAL A 85 -13.06 -13.11 0.64
N ALA A 86 -11.96 -12.56 1.15
CA ALA A 86 -11.05 -13.26 2.05
C ALA A 86 -11.70 -13.61 3.40
N ALA A 87 -12.54 -12.72 3.96
CA ALA A 87 -13.29 -12.99 5.18
C ALA A 87 -14.34 -14.10 4.99
N ALA A 88 -14.96 -14.20 3.80
CA ALA A 88 -15.89 -15.27 3.46
C ALA A 88 -15.18 -16.59 3.11
N ALA A 89 -13.97 -16.49 2.55
CA ALA A 89 -13.16 -17.61 2.10
C ALA A 89 -11.98 -17.87 3.05
N THR A 90 -12.24 -18.00 4.35
CA THR A 90 -11.20 -18.24 5.39
C THR A 90 -10.41 -19.54 5.22
N GLN A 91 -10.85 -20.41 4.32
CA GLN A 91 -10.05 -21.55 3.86
C GLN A 91 -8.89 -21.16 2.92
N ILE A 92 -8.84 -19.91 2.45
CA ILE A 92 -7.60 -19.34 1.89
C ILE A 92 -6.59 -19.36 3.03
N SER A 93 -5.70 -20.34 2.97
CA SER A 93 -4.65 -20.56 3.95
C SER A 93 -3.92 -19.25 4.23
N ALA A 94 -3.78 -18.90 5.52
CA ALA A 94 -2.93 -17.79 5.97
C ALA A 94 -1.54 -17.83 5.31
N GLY A 95 -1.02 -19.01 4.98
CA GLY A 95 0.23 -19.18 4.27
C GLY A 95 0.24 -18.55 2.87
N ILE A 96 -0.84 -18.69 2.09
CA ILE A 96 -0.92 -18.09 0.74
C ILE A 96 -0.89 -16.57 0.85
N VAL A 97 -1.60 -16.00 1.83
CA VAL A 97 -1.61 -14.57 2.08
C VAL A 97 -0.22 -14.07 2.49
N SER A 98 0.48 -14.77 3.38
CA SER A 98 1.86 -14.41 3.76
C SER A 98 2.82 -14.42 2.57
N TYR A 99 2.72 -15.41 1.68
CA TYR A 99 3.54 -15.44 0.46
C TYR A 99 3.17 -14.31 -0.51
N ALA A 100 1.88 -14.01 -0.66
CA ALA A 100 1.42 -12.91 -1.50
C ALA A 100 1.87 -11.54 -0.97
N MET A 101 1.79 -11.33 0.35
CA MET A 101 2.32 -10.14 1.05
C MET A 101 3.84 -10.02 0.85
N GLY A 102 4.59 -11.10 1.03
CA GLY A 102 6.04 -11.10 0.82
C GLY A 102 6.42 -10.77 -0.62
N PHE A 103 5.68 -11.31 -1.60
CA PHE A 103 5.88 -10.98 -3.01
C PHE A 103 5.56 -9.51 -3.32
N ALA A 104 4.45 -8.98 -2.79
CA ALA A 104 4.06 -7.59 -2.99
C ALA A 104 5.01 -6.60 -2.31
N ALA A 105 5.51 -6.92 -1.11
CA ALA A 105 6.55 -6.15 -0.46
C ALA A 105 7.84 -6.11 -1.31
N GLY A 106 8.27 -7.25 -1.86
CA GLY A 106 9.41 -7.31 -2.77
C GLY A 106 9.21 -6.49 -4.04
N ALA A 107 8.01 -6.54 -4.63
CA ALA A 107 7.66 -5.74 -5.80
C ALA A 107 7.71 -4.23 -5.52
N MET A 108 7.22 -3.78 -4.35
CA MET A 108 7.29 -2.37 -3.98
C MET A 108 8.72 -1.90 -3.69
N ILE A 109 9.56 -2.72 -3.07
CA ILE A 109 10.99 -2.43 -2.93
C ILE A 109 11.63 -2.24 -4.30
N PHE A 110 11.32 -3.11 -5.28
CA PHE A 110 11.81 -2.97 -6.64
C PHE A 110 11.36 -1.64 -7.29
N VAL A 111 10.07 -1.29 -7.21
CA VAL A 111 9.54 -0.02 -7.74
C VAL A 111 10.22 1.19 -7.08
N ILE A 112 10.39 1.17 -5.77
CA ILE A 112 11.05 2.26 -5.03
C ILE A 112 12.48 2.44 -5.52
N VAL A 113 13.24 1.35 -5.64
CA VAL A 113 14.67 1.39 -5.98
C VAL A 113 14.91 1.69 -7.46
N ASP A 114 14.12 1.10 -8.37
CA ASP A 114 14.35 1.17 -9.81
C ASP A 114 13.67 2.38 -10.47
N GLU A 115 12.53 2.83 -9.93
CA GLU A 115 11.78 3.97 -10.50
C GLU A 115 11.83 5.21 -9.61
N ILE A 116 11.43 5.11 -8.33
CA ILE A 116 11.19 6.30 -7.49
C ILE A 116 12.50 7.01 -7.12
N LEU A 117 13.48 6.29 -6.54
CA LEU A 117 14.75 6.89 -6.12
C LEU A 117 15.53 7.51 -7.30
N PRO A 118 15.68 6.85 -8.46
CA PRO A 118 16.37 7.43 -9.61
C PRO A 118 15.66 8.66 -10.18
N GLU A 119 14.32 8.66 -10.23
CA GLU A 119 13.54 9.80 -10.73
C GLU A 119 13.72 11.05 -9.85
N VAL A 120 13.74 10.88 -8.52
CA VAL A 120 14.00 12.00 -7.60
C VAL A 120 15.45 12.47 -7.69
N GLY A 121 16.40 11.54 -7.88
CA GLY A 121 17.80 11.84 -8.15
C GLY A 121 18.00 12.66 -9.43
N ARG A 122 17.31 12.31 -10.52
CA ARG A 122 17.32 13.08 -11.79
C ARG A 122 16.82 14.52 -11.62
N LYS A 123 15.95 14.77 -10.63
CA LYS A 123 15.46 16.10 -10.27
C LYS A 123 16.37 16.84 -9.29
N GLY A 124 17.51 16.28 -8.90
CA GLY A 124 18.47 16.89 -7.96
C GLY A 124 18.05 16.87 -6.49
N HIS A 125 17.05 16.07 -6.12
CA HIS A 125 16.50 16.02 -4.75
C HIS A 125 16.88 14.74 -4.00
N GLU A 126 17.98 14.10 -4.38
CA GLU A 126 18.48 12.82 -3.85
C GLU A 126 18.57 12.81 -2.30
N ARG A 127 19.11 13.86 -1.69
CA ARG A 127 19.23 13.94 -0.22
C ARG A 127 17.87 14.02 0.49
N PHE A 128 16.92 14.74 -0.08
CA PHE A 128 15.55 14.82 0.46
C PHE A 128 14.83 13.49 0.33
N SER A 129 15.02 12.78 -0.80
CA SER A 129 14.46 11.45 -1.02
C SER A 129 14.96 10.45 0.02
N SER A 130 16.26 10.42 0.29
CA SER A 130 16.85 9.50 1.28
C SER A 130 16.36 9.79 2.71
N ILE A 131 16.25 11.07 3.10
CA ILE A 131 15.70 11.45 4.41
C ILE A 131 14.22 11.07 4.51
N GLY A 132 13.43 11.34 3.47
CA GLY A 132 12.01 10.97 3.40
C GLY A 132 11.82 9.46 3.52
N LEU A 133 12.63 8.66 2.81
CA LEU A 133 12.63 7.20 2.90
C LEU A 133 12.97 6.72 4.32
N MET A 134 14.03 7.27 4.93
CA MET A 134 14.41 6.91 6.30
C MET A 134 13.31 7.25 7.31
N MET A 135 12.74 8.44 7.22
CA MET A 135 11.66 8.87 8.11
C MET A 135 10.41 8.01 7.95
N GLY A 136 10.00 7.73 6.71
CA GLY A 136 8.86 6.86 6.42
C GLY A 136 9.08 5.44 6.96
N LEU A 137 10.28 4.88 6.75
CA LEU A 137 10.65 3.57 7.27
C LEU A 137 10.61 3.53 8.80
N ILE A 138 11.18 4.54 9.48
CA ILE A 138 11.17 4.63 10.95
C ILE A 138 9.74 4.74 11.47
N VAL A 139 8.90 5.57 10.85
CA VAL A 139 7.50 5.73 11.25
C VAL A 139 6.75 4.41 11.12
N MET A 140 6.86 3.73 9.97
CA MET A 140 6.13 2.48 9.76
C MET A 140 6.64 1.36 10.69
N LEU A 141 7.96 1.21 10.87
CA LEU A 141 8.50 0.23 11.82
C LEU A 141 8.10 0.54 13.27
N SER A 142 8.01 1.81 13.64
CA SER A 142 7.54 2.20 14.97
C SER A 142 6.06 1.86 15.15
N LEU A 143 5.24 2.09 14.13
CA LEU A 143 3.82 1.74 14.14
C LEU A 143 3.64 0.23 14.27
N ASP A 144 4.39 -0.57 13.49
CA ASP A 144 4.37 -2.04 13.58
C ASP A 144 4.63 -2.51 15.01
N VAL A 145 5.77 -2.11 15.59
CA VAL A 145 6.16 -2.50 16.95
C VAL A 145 5.21 -2.00 18.04
N LEU A 146 4.57 -0.84 17.84
CA LEU A 146 3.62 -0.28 18.82
C LEU A 146 2.23 -0.91 18.72
N LEU A 147 1.87 -1.42 17.55
CA LEU A 147 0.54 -1.94 17.26
C LEU A 147 0.45 -3.46 17.46
N THR A 148 1.51 -4.22 17.17
CA THR A 148 1.59 -5.69 17.40
C THR A 148 2.18 -6.03 18.76
#